data_AF-A0A2E4QVK7-F1
#
_entry.id   AF-A0A2E4QVK7-F1
#
_cell.length_a   1.000
_cell.length_b   1.000
_cell.length_c   1.000
_cell.angle_alpha   90.00
_cell.angle_beta   90.00
_cell.angle_gamma   90.00
#
_symmetry.space_group_name_H-M   'P 1'
#
loop_
_entity.id
_entity.type
_entity.pdbx_description
1 polymer ?
#
loop_
_entity_poly.entity_id
_entity_poly.type
_entity_poly.pdbx_seq_one_letter_code
_entity_poly.pdbx_strand_id
1 'polypeptide(L)'
;MEEFPMKTTRILGLGTAFAAAFMTAGIALADSAQTEEVTMAFDFTPAQLATAEGASKVYASLKREAHQACTPRGSAISDTVLDKMHADCINGLINDAVDTINSPDLRAVHSTDMKLASSR
;
A
#
# COMPACT_ATOMS: atom_id res chain seq x y z
N MET A 1 -55.03 24.56 15.03
CA MET A 1 -55.70 23.83 13.94
C MET A 1 -54.57 23.43 13.01
N GLU A 2 -53.95 22.28 13.28
CA GLU A 2 -54.27 20.97 12.67
C GLU A 2 -53.28 20.76 11.49
N GLU A 3 -52.55 19.67 11.26
CA GLU A 3 -52.47 18.29 11.76
C GLU A 3 -51.14 17.70 11.28
N PHE A 4 -50.53 16.79 12.05
CA PHE A 4 -49.54 15.84 11.50
C PHE A 4 -50.27 14.83 10.61
N PRO A 5 -49.62 14.29 9.55
CA PRO A 5 -49.30 12.87 9.68
C PRO A 5 -47.93 12.47 9.11
N MET A 6 -47.18 11.84 10.01
CA MET A 6 -46.36 10.67 9.79
C MET A 6 -46.80 9.84 8.57
N LYS A 7 -45.96 9.80 7.53
CA LYS A 7 -45.93 8.67 6.58
C LYS A 7 -44.68 7.86 6.83
N THR A 8 -44.87 6.91 7.74
CA THR A 8 -44.11 5.66 7.81
C THR A 8 -44.13 4.99 6.44
N THR A 9 -42.99 5.01 5.75
CA THR A 9 -42.74 4.10 4.63
C THR A 9 -41.53 3.26 5.00
N ARG A 10 -41.80 2.07 5.56
CA ARG A 10 -40.81 1.00 5.64
C ARG A 10 -40.50 0.53 4.21
N ILE A 11 -39.32 0.84 3.70
CA ILE A 11 -38.78 0.18 2.52
C ILE A 11 -37.76 -0.83 3.02
N LEU A 12 -38.25 -2.06 3.17
CA LEU A 12 -37.46 -3.27 3.12
C LEU A 12 -36.84 -3.37 1.72
N GLY A 13 -35.55 -3.65 1.66
CA GLY A 13 -34.99 -4.46 0.58
C GLY A 13 -33.93 -3.79 -0.29
N LEU A 14 -32.96 -4.65 -0.66
CA LEU A 14 -31.81 -4.46 -1.54
C LEU A 14 -30.72 -3.57 -0.92
N GLY A 15 -29.57 -4.12 -0.48
CA GLY A 15 -28.73 -5.00 -1.28
C GLY A 15 -27.77 -4.15 -2.10
N THR A 16 -26.48 -4.47 -1.99
CA THR A 16 -25.36 -3.99 -2.83
C THR A 16 -25.02 -2.50 -2.79
N ALA A 17 -23.98 -2.18 -2.03
CA ALA A 17 -22.74 -1.63 -2.60
C ALA A 17 -21.62 -1.83 -1.57
N PHE A 18 -20.81 -2.88 -1.74
CA PHE A 18 -19.47 -2.85 -1.17
C PHE A 18 -18.76 -1.67 -1.85
N ALA A 19 -18.62 -0.57 -1.12
CA ALA A 19 -17.86 0.58 -1.57
C ALA A 19 -16.41 0.12 -1.76
N ALA A 20 -16.02 -0.12 -3.01
CA ALA A 20 -14.62 -0.17 -3.39
C ALA A 20 -14.06 1.23 -3.15
N ALA A 21 -13.38 1.41 -2.02
CA ALA A 21 -12.67 2.64 -1.71
C ALA A 21 -11.46 2.72 -2.64
N PHE A 22 -11.64 3.38 -3.79
CA PHE A 22 -10.52 3.88 -4.59
C PHE A 22 -9.83 4.97 -3.77
N MET A 23 -8.74 4.62 -3.08
CA MET A 23 -7.89 5.62 -2.43
C MET A 23 -7.02 6.28 -3.49
N THR A 24 -7.48 7.40 -4.04
CA THR A 24 -6.60 8.37 -4.72
C THR A 24 -5.83 9.12 -3.62
N ALA A 25 -4.70 8.56 -3.19
CA ALA A 25 -3.72 9.26 -2.38
C ALA A 25 -2.94 10.23 -3.29
N GLY A 26 -3.50 11.42 -3.52
CA GLY A 26 -2.83 12.49 -4.25
C GLY A 26 -1.86 13.23 -3.34
N ILE A 27 -0.56 13.02 -3.52
CA ILE A 27 0.48 13.85 -2.90
C ILE A 27 0.71 15.03 -3.84
N ALA A 28 0.09 16.17 -3.57
CA ALA A 28 0.40 17.41 -4.27
C ALA A 28 1.63 18.03 -3.60
N LEU A 29 2.83 17.75 -4.13
CA LEU A 29 4.03 18.51 -3.83
C LEU A 29 4.45 19.28 -5.08
N ALA A 30 4.09 20.56 -5.09
CA ALA A 30 4.68 21.54 -5.96
C ALA A 30 6.15 21.73 -5.56
N ASP A 31 7.08 21.35 -6.43
CA ASP A 31 7.98 22.26 -7.15
C ASP A 31 9.16 21.48 -7.78
N SER A 32 9.26 21.57 -9.11
CA SER A 32 10.51 21.56 -9.91
C SER A 32 11.55 20.43 -9.77
N ALA A 33 11.16 19.18 -10.02
CA ALA A 33 12.02 18.21 -10.71
C ALA A 33 11.11 17.20 -11.42
N GLN A 34 11.42 16.81 -12.65
CA GLN A 34 10.78 15.65 -13.26
C GLN A 34 11.31 14.39 -12.54
N THR A 35 10.88 14.20 -11.30
CA THR A 35 10.94 12.91 -10.62
C THR A 35 9.92 12.06 -11.34
N GLU A 36 10.36 11.07 -12.11
CA GLU A 36 9.45 10.04 -12.61
C GLU A 36 8.72 9.48 -11.39
N GLU A 37 7.43 9.79 -11.24
CA GLU A 37 6.60 9.26 -10.17
C GLU A 37 6.46 7.76 -10.39
N VAL A 38 7.31 6.99 -9.70
CA VAL A 38 7.22 5.54 -9.71
C VAL A 38 5.97 5.15 -8.95
N THR A 39 4.93 4.74 -9.67
CA THR A 39 3.68 4.27 -9.07
C THR A 39 3.62 2.74 -9.17
N MET A 40 3.31 2.07 -8.06
CA MET A 40 3.05 0.63 -8.04
C MET A 40 1.58 0.35 -7.69
N ALA A 41 0.93 -0.49 -8.48
CA ALA A 41 -0.37 -1.04 -8.15
C ALA A 41 -0.18 -2.31 -7.31
N PHE A 42 -0.79 -2.37 -6.13
CA PHE A 42 -0.62 -3.49 -5.23
C PHE A 42 -1.96 -3.92 -4.62
N ASP A 43 -2.37 -5.14 -4.93
CA ASP A 43 -3.59 -5.76 -4.40
C ASP A 43 -3.26 -6.67 -3.21
N PHE A 44 -4.04 -6.53 -2.13
CA PHE A 44 -3.98 -7.43 -0.98
C PHE A 44 -5.37 -7.66 -0.40
N THR A 45 -5.52 -8.75 0.37
CA THR A 45 -6.75 -8.98 1.12
C THR A 45 -6.58 -8.50 2.56
N PRO A 46 -7.49 -7.71 3.13
CA PRO A 46 -7.37 -7.21 4.50
C PRO A 46 -7.23 -8.33 5.54
N ALA A 47 -7.83 -9.50 5.30
CA ALA A 47 -7.73 -10.66 6.16
C ALA A 47 -6.28 -11.19 6.30
N GLN A 48 -5.43 -11.01 5.29
CA GLN A 48 -4.02 -11.38 5.38
C GLN A 48 -3.27 -10.50 6.38
N LEU A 49 -3.67 -9.23 6.53
CA LEU A 49 -3.04 -8.29 7.46
C LEU A 49 -3.45 -8.50 8.93
N ALA A 50 -4.39 -9.39 9.20
CA ALA A 50 -4.84 -9.71 10.55
C ALA A 50 -3.96 -10.76 11.25
N THR A 51 -2.94 -11.27 10.56
CA THR A 51 -2.01 -12.26 11.10
C THR A 51 -0.58 -11.86 10.74
N ALA A 52 0.37 -12.15 11.62
CA ALA A 52 1.79 -11.92 11.34
C ALA A 52 2.30 -12.68 10.11
N GLU A 53 1.80 -13.91 9.87
CA GLU A 53 2.17 -14.70 8.71
C GLU A 53 1.65 -14.09 7.41
N GLY A 54 0.39 -13.67 7.39
CA GLY A 54 -0.19 -13.00 6.21
C GLY A 54 0.43 -11.63 5.97
N ALA A 55 0.69 -10.84 7.01
CA ALA A 55 1.39 -9.56 6.91
C ALA A 55 2.82 -9.75 6.36
N SER A 56 3.52 -10.82 6.74
CA SER A 56 4.83 -11.16 6.17
C SER A 56 4.76 -11.49 4.68
N LYS A 57 3.73 -12.22 4.23
CA LYS A 57 3.51 -12.53 2.81
C LYS A 57 3.17 -11.28 1.99
N VAL A 58 2.35 -10.40 2.56
CA VAL A 58 2.01 -9.10 1.97
C VAL A 58 3.27 -8.24 1.86
N TYR A 59 4.06 -8.13 2.92
CA TYR A 59 5.32 -7.39 2.92
C TYR A 59 6.33 -7.93 1.90
N ALA A 60 6.50 -9.25 1.80
CA ALA A 60 7.38 -9.85 0.79
C ALA A 60 6.92 -9.55 -0.64
N SER A 61 5.60 -9.51 -0.87
CA SER A 61 5.05 -9.14 -2.17
C SER A 61 5.24 -7.65 -2.46
N LEU A 62 5.04 -6.77 -1.47
CA LEU A 62 5.35 -5.33 -1.57
C LEU A 62 6.81 -5.09 -1.96
N LYS A 63 7.76 -5.77 -1.30
CA LYS A 63 9.18 -5.68 -1.68
C LYS A 63 9.37 -6.07 -3.14
N ARG A 64 8.83 -7.20 -3.56
CA ARG A 64 8.98 -7.66 -4.95
C ARG A 64 8.42 -6.64 -5.96
N GLU A 65 7.22 -6.10 -5.73
CA GLU A 65 6.64 -5.11 -6.63
C GLU A 65 7.42 -3.79 -6.62
N ALA A 66 7.89 -3.34 -5.46
CA ALA A 66 8.75 -2.16 -5.34
C ALA A 66 10.07 -2.33 -6.11
N HIS A 67 10.70 -3.51 -6.03
CA HIS A 67 11.88 -3.82 -6.84
C HIS A 67 11.57 -3.78 -8.33
N GLN A 68 10.45 -4.36 -8.76
CA GLN A 68 10.06 -4.34 -10.18
C GLN A 68 9.73 -2.93 -10.69
N ALA A 69 9.16 -2.08 -9.84
CA ALA A 69 8.83 -0.71 -10.18
C ALA A 69 10.09 0.18 -10.28
N CYS A 70 11.07 -0.05 -9.39
CA CYS A 70 12.30 0.75 -9.34
C CYS A 70 13.43 0.22 -10.24
N THR A 71 13.37 -1.03 -10.70
CA THR A 71 14.46 -1.65 -11.48
C THR A 71 14.17 -1.58 -12.98
N PRO A 72 15.08 -1.00 -13.78
CA PRO A 72 14.94 -1.01 -15.24
C PRO A 72 15.00 -2.43 -15.79
N ARG A 73 14.00 -2.82 -16.61
CA ARG A 73 13.94 -4.14 -17.26
C ARG A 73 15.16 -4.34 -18.17
N GLY A 74 15.83 -5.48 -18.04
CA GLY A 74 16.98 -5.86 -18.88
C GLY A 74 18.36 -5.50 -18.31
N SER A 75 18.45 -5.12 -17.04
CA SER A 75 19.73 -4.97 -16.34
C SER A 75 20.54 -6.28 -16.37
N ALA A 76 21.78 -6.21 -16.84
CA ALA A 76 22.77 -7.30 -16.77
C ALA A 76 23.51 -7.34 -15.41
N ILE A 77 23.09 -6.51 -14.46
CA ILE A 77 23.73 -6.36 -13.15
C ILE A 77 23.03 -7.29 -12.15
N SER A 78 23.79 -7.88 -11.21
CA SER A 78 23.24 -8.73 -10.15
C SER A 78 22.23 -7.98 -9.27
N ASP A 79 21.19 -8.68 -8.83
CA ASP A 79 20.12 -8.17 -7.96
C ASP A 79 20.67 -7.40 -6.74
N THR A 80 21.70 -7.91 -6.06
CA THR A 80 22.31 -7.24 -4.90
C THR A 80 22.83 -5.82 -5.19
N VAL A 81 23.32 -5.58 -6.40
CA VAL A 81 23.86 -4.26 -6.79
C VAL A 81 22.72 -3.36 -7.24
N LEU A 82 21.73 -3.90 -7.95
CA LEU A 82 20.49 -3.18 -8.27
C LEU A 82 19.78 -2.70 -7.00
N ASP A 83 19.68 -3.56 -6.00
CA ASP A 83 19.07 -3.24 -4.71
C ASP A 83 19.78 -2.09 -4.01
N LYS A 84 21.12 -2.01 -4.11
CA LYS A 84 21.89 -0.89 -3.57
C LYS A 84 21.70 0.38 -4.39
N MET A 85 21.71 0.27 -5.72
CA MET A 85 21.56 1.42 -6.62
C MET A 85 20.17 2.05 -6.53
N HIS A 86 19.14 1.23 -6.29
CA HIS A 86 17.75 1.66 -6.20
C HIS A 86 17.19 1.57 -4.78
N ALA A 87 18.06 1.49 -3.77
CA ALA A 87 17.66 1.33 -2.37
C ALA A 87 16.68 2.42 -1.93
N ASP A 88 16.95 3.68 -2.30
CA ASP A 88 16.11 4.81 -1.91
C ASP A 88 14.72 4.73 -2.56
N CYS A 89 14.64 4.35 -3.83
CA CYS A 89 13.36 4.15 -4.53
C CYS A 89 12.56 3.00 -3.92
N ILE A 90 13.22 1.85 -3.72
CA ILE A 90 12.58 0.63 -3.20
C ILE A 90 12.09 0.87 -1.77
N ASN A 91 12.95 1.42 -0.91
CA ASN A 91 12.58 1.72 0.48
C ASN A 91 11.51 2.82 0.55
N GLY A 92 11.56 3.84 -0.32
CA GLY A 92 10.52 4.85 -0.43
C GLY A 92 9.15 4.24 -0.71
N LEU A 93 9.04 3.42 -1.76
CA LEU A 93 7.80 2.73 -2.11
C LEU A 93 7.29 1.82 -1.01
N ILE A 94 8.17 1.08 -0.34
CA ILE A 94 7.78 0.20 0.77
C ILE A 94 7.27 1.02 1.95
N ASN A 95 7.96 2.11 2.31
CA ASN A 95 7.55 2.99 3.40
C ASN A 95 6.18 3.62 3.12
N ASP A 96 6.02 4.19 1.92
CA ASP A 96 4.76 4.81 1.49
C ASP A 96 3.62 3.80 1.49
N ALA A 97 3.86 2.56 1.03
CA ALA A 97 2.85 1.50 1.05
C ALA A 97 2.52 1.04 2.47
N VAL A 98 3.52 0.88 3.34
CA VAL A 98 3.31 0.47 4.74
C VAL A 98 2.52 1.54 5.50
N ASP A 99 2.83 2.82 5.30
CA ASP A 99 2.11 3.93 5.92
C ASP A 99 0.70 4.10 5.33
N THR A 100 0.52 3.87 4.03
CA THR A 100 -0.81 3.89 3.37
C THR A 100 -1.70 2.76 3.86
N ILE A 101 -1.16 1.53 3.95
CA ILE A 101 -1.90 0.35 4.42
C ILE A 101 -2.21 0.46 5.92
N ASN A 102 -1.33 1.11 6.69
CA ASN A 102 -1.50 1.39 8.12
C ASN A 102 -1.95 0.18 8.97
N SER A 103 -1.31 -0.97 8.75
CA SER A 103 -1.54 -2.18 9.56
C SER A 103 -0.46 -2.34 10.63
N PRO A 104 -0.81 -2.59 11.91
CA PRO A 104 0.17 -2.78 12.97
C PRO A 104 1.08 -3.99 12.73
N ASP A 105 0.53 -5.09 12.21
CA ASP A 105 1.31 -6.29 11.90
C ASP A 105 2.26 -6.06 10.72
N LEU A 106 1.82 -5.32 9.70
CA LEU A 106 2.68 -4.97 8.56
C LEU A 106 3.82 -4.05 8.98
N ARG A 107 3.54 -3.05 9.82
CA ARG A 107 4.55 -2.16 10.41
C ARG A 107 5.53 -2.90 11.30
N ALA A 108 5.06 -3.87 12.08
CA ALA A 108 5.92 -4.71 12.91
C ALA A 108 6.90 -5.52 12.04
N VAL A 109 6.42 -6.14 10.96
CA VAL A 109 7.27 -6.85 9.99
C VAL A 109 8.29 -5.91 9.35
N HIS A 110 7.84 -4.76 8.83
CA HIS A 110 8.72 -3.77 8.20
C HIS A 110 9.82 -3.27 9.15
N SER A 111 9.47 -2.93 10.38
CA SER A 111 10.43 -2.47 11.39
C SER A 111 11.48 -3.52 11.75
N THR A 112 11.12 -4.80 11.69
CA THR A 112 12.03 -5.92 11.94
C THR A 112 13.03 -6.07 10.80
N ASP A 113 12.56 -5.99 9.56
CA ASP A 113 13.41 -6.03 8.35
C ASP A 113 14.44 -4.88 8.35
N MET A 114 14.00 -3.65 8.66
CA MET A 114 14.88 -2.48 8.78
C MET A 114 15.99 -2.66 9.82
N LYS A 115 15.67 -3.22 10.99
CA LYS A 115 16.66 -3.50 12.05
C LYS A 115 17.70 -4.54 11.62
N LEU A 116 17.26 -5.57 10.90
CA LEU A 116 18.16 -6.60 10.37
C LEU A 116 19.08 -6.05 9.27
N ALA A 117 18.59 -5.14 8.44
CA ALA A 117 19.38 -4.46 7.42
C ALA A 117 20.44 -3.53 8.04
N SER A 118 20.13 -2.84 9.14
CA SER A 118 21.07 -1.95 9.85
C SER A 118 22.16 -2.67 10.64
N SER A 119 22.02 -3.99 10.89
CA SER A 119 22.94 -4.78 11.72
C SER A 119 23.99 -5.54 10.91
N ARG A 120 23.99 -5.43 9.58
CA ARG A 120 24.96 -6.05 8.67
C ARG A 120 25.93 -5.00 8.12
#